data_AF-A0A2M9P2V3-F1
#
_entry.id   AF-A0A2M9P2V3-F1
#
_cell.length_a   1.000
_cell.length_b   1.000
_cell.length_c   1.000
_cell.angle_alpha   90.00
_cell.angle_beta   90.00
_cell.angle_gamma   90.00
#
_symmetry.space_group_name_H-M   'P 1'
#
loop_
_entity.id
_entity.type
_entity.pdbx_description
1 polymer ?
#
loop_
_entity_poly.entity_id
_entity_poly.type
_entity_poly.pdbx_seq_one_letter_code
_entity_poly.pdbx_strand_id
1 'polypeptide(L)'
;VIDRTILILDIFAHRAQTKEAQLQVEVAKLQYMLPRLVGLRESLGRQSGGVGTNKGAGEKQLELDRRRIEGNISVLNKELELLVAHRQTQRKQRKKNAIP
;
A
#
# COMPACT_ATOMS: atom_id res chain seq x y z
N VAL A 1 12.79 0.30 16.36
CA VAL A 1 11.59 0.96 16.94
C VAL A 1 10.46 0.82 15.93
N ILE A 2 9.30 0.28 16.34
CA ILE A 2 8.12 0.15 15.47
C ILE A 2 7.34 1.46 15.55
N ASP A 3 7.09 2.08 14.39
CA ASP A 3 6.24 3.28 14.28
C ASP A 3 4.78 2.89 14.59
N ARG A 4 4.06 3.75 15.33
CA ARG A 4 2.62 3.60 15.64
C ARG A 4 1.81 3.26 14.40
N THR A 5 2.16 3.81 13.24
CA THR A 5 1.44 3.56 12.00
C THR A 5 1.52 2.11 11.53
N ILE A 6 2.69 1.47 11.63
CA ILE A 6 2.87 0.05 11.28
C ILE A 6 2.03 -0.82 12.21
N LEU A 7 2.08 -0.54 13.52
CA LEU A 7 1.28 -1.25 14.52
C LEU A 7 -0.22 -1.16 14.20
N ILE A 8 -0.71 0.01 13.83
CA ILE A 8 -2.12 0.21 13.44
C ILE A 8 -2.44 -0.61 12.18
N LEU A 9 -1.61 -0.56 11.15
CA LEU A 9 -1.82 -1.32 9.91
C LEU A 9 -1.79 -2.83 10.15
N ASP A 10 -0.99 -3.32 11.09
CA ASP A 10 -0.96 -4.73 11.45
C ASP A 10 -2.20 -5.13 12.26
N ILE A 11 -2.68 -4.29 13.19
CA ILE A 11 -3.96 -4.52 13.87
C ILE A 11 -5.09 -4.58 12.85
N PHE A 12 -5.10 -3.68 11.86
CA PHE A 12 -6.11 -3.69 10.80
C PHE A 12 -5.99 -4.93 9.91
N ALA A 13 -4.77 -5.36 9.55
CA ALA A 13 -4.56 -6.59 8.80
C ALA A 13 -5.14 -7.81 9.54
N HIS A 14 -4.90 -7.91 10.85
CA HIS A 14 -5.45 -9.00 11.67
C HIS A 14 -6.98 -8.96 11.78
N ARG A 15 -7.59 -7.77 11.72
CA ARG A 15 -9.05 -7.59 11.82
C ARG A 15 -9.78 -7.60 10.48
N ALA A 16 -9.07 -7.55 9.37
CA ALA A 16 -9.65 -7.46 8.03
C ALA A 16 -10.26 -8.81 7.59
N GLN A 17 -11.55 -8.99 7.88
CA GLN A 17 -12.30 -10.22 7.53
C GLN A 17 -12.90 -10.21 6.12
N THR A 18 -13.05 -9.04 5.50
CA THR A 18 -13.65 -8.91 4.17
C THR A 18 -12.59 -8.57 3.14
N LYS A 19 -12.78 -9.02 1.89
CA LYS A 19 -11.86 -8.71 0.78
C LYS A 19 -11.66 -7.20 0.61
N GLU A 20 -12.71 -6.40 0.77
CA GLU A 20 -12.64 -4.93 0.76
C GLU A 20 -11.69 -4.39 1.85
N ALA A 21 -11.83 -4.87 3.09
CA ALA A 21 -10.98 -4.45 4.19
C ALA A 21 -9.52 -4.88 3.98
N GLN A 22 -9.29 -6.07 3.43
CA GLN A 22 -7.95 -6.55 3.11
C GLN A 22 -7.27 -5.67 2.06
N LEU A 23 -7.99 -5.35 0.98
CA LEU A 23 -7.50 -4.46 -0.07
C LEU A 23 -7.20 -3.06 0.46
N GLN A 24 -8.06 -2.50 1.32
CA GLN A 24 -7.81 -1.20 1.96
C GLN A 24 -6.54 -1.19 2.81
N VAL A 25 -6.33 -2.25 3.61
CA VAL A 25 -5.11 -2.38 4.42
C VAL A 25 -3.88 -2.52 3.55
N GLU A 26 -3.95 -3.26 2.46
CA GLU A 26 -2.84 -3.47 1.54
C GLU A 26 -2.47 -2.17 0.80
N VAL A 27 -3.45 -1.43 0.31
CA VAL A 27 -3.24 -0.08 -0.25
C VAL A 27 -2.57 0.84 0.78
N ALA A 28 -3.05 0.83 2.03
CA ALA A 28 -2.49 1.66 3.09
C ALA A 28 -1.04 1.27 3.44
N LYS A 29 -0.72 -0.04 3.43
CA LYS A 29 0.66 -0.53 3.60
C LYS A 29 1.58 -0.05 2.48
N LEU A 30 1.14 -0.15 1.23
CA LEU A 30 1.92 0.32 0.08
C LEU A 30 2.14 1.84 0.11
N GLN A 31 1.11 2.62 0.41
CA GLN A 31 1.21 4.09 0.58
C GLN A 31 2.16 4.48 1.72
N TYR A 32 2.14 3.72 2.82
CA TYR A 32 3.04 3.94 3.95
C TYR A 32 4.51 3.62 3.60
N MET A 33 4.74 2.61 2.77
CA MET A 33 6.08 2.20 2.33
C MET A 33 6.67 3.15 1.28
N LEU A 34 5.85 3.70 0.38
CA LEU A 34 6.29 4.53 -0.75
C LEU A 34 7.28 5.65 -0.39
N PRO A 35 7.02 6.54 0.61
CA PRO A 35 7.97 7.59 0.98
C PRO A 35 9.22 7.06 1.68
N ARG A 36 9.16 5.85 2.25
CA ARG A 36 10.25 5.23 3.03
C ARG A 36 11.23 4.43 2.17
N LEU A 37 10.90 4.16 0.89
CA LEU A 37 11.80 3.45 -0.04
C LEU A 37 13.14 4.15 -0.22
N VAL A 38 13.14 5.48 -0.27
CA VAL A 38 14.34 6.29 -0.47
C VAL A 38 15.30 6.15 0.73
N GLY A 39 14.78 6.28 1.95
CA GLY A 39 15.57 6.20 3.18
C GLY A 39 16.19 4.82 3.45
N LEU A 40 15.50 3.74 3.06
CA LEU A 40 16.02 2.37 3.21
C LEU A 40 17.28 2.14 2.35
N ARG A 41 17.38 2.80 1.21
CA ARG A 41 18.51 2.63 0.29
C ARG A 41 19.69 3.53 0.63
N GLU A 42 19.46 4.70 1.22
CA GLU A 42 20.52 5.53 1.78
C GLU A 42 21.27 4.81 2.92
N SER A 43 20.58 4.05 3.78
CA SER A 43 21.24 3.24 4.81
C SER A 43 22.10 2.10 4.24
N LEU A 44 21.66 1.48 3.14
CA LEU A 44 22.40 0.41 2.45
C LEU A 44 23.62 0.96 1.67
N GLY A 45 23.49 2.15 1.09
CA GLY A 45 24.59 2.83 0.39
C GLY A 45 25.69 3.34 1.32
N ARG A 46 25.37 3.64 2.59
CA ARG A 46 26.37 4.03 3.61
C ARG A 46 27.21 2.87 4.14
N GLN A 47 26.65 1.65 4.16
CA GLN A 47 27.37 0.46 4.64
C GLN A 47 28.37 -0.10 3.62
N SER A 48 28.25 0.31 2.35
CA SER A 48 29.03 -0.22 1.22
C SER A 48 30.26 0.62 0.83
N GLY A 49 30.80 1.42 1.77
CA GLY A 49 32.18 1.95 1.74
C GLY A 49 32.60 2.64 0.44
N GLY A 50 32.60 3.98 0.43
CA GLY A 50 32.76 4.79 -0.78
C GLY A 50 33.86 4.33 -1.74
N VAL A 51 33.45 3.87 -2.92
CA VAL A 51 34.18 4.01 -4.19
C VAL A 51 33.11 4.18 -5.26
N GLY A 52 33.09 5.33 -5.91
CA GLY A 52 32.00 5.73 -6.79
C GLY A 52 31.77 4.75 -7.93
N THR A 53 30.52 4.33 -8.15
CA THR A 53 30.03 3.99 -9.49
C THR A 53 28.50 4.11 -9.51
N ASN A 54 28.01 5.09 -10.28
CA ASN A 54 26.64 5.24 -10.79
C ASN A 54 25.54 5.76 -9.83
N LYS A 55 25.62 7.05 -9.47
CA LYS A 55 24.46 7.84 -8.98
C LYS A 55 23.17 7.57 -9.79
N GLY A 56 23.29 7.37 -11.10
CA GLY A 56 22.14 7.10 -12.00
C GLY A 56 21.59 5.65 -12.00
N ALA A 57 22.41 4.61 -11.77
CA ALA A 57 21.89 3.23 -11.70
C ALA A 57 21.13 2.99 -10.40
N GLY A 58 21.62 3.61 -9.33
CA GLY A 58 20.94 3.70 -8.04
C GLY A 58 19.56 4.32 -8.19
N GLU A 59 19.53 5.59 -8.58
CA GLU A 59 18.31 6.39 -8.70
C GLU A 59 17.27 5.76 -9.65
N LYS A 60 17.72 5.19 -10.78
CA LYS A 60 16.83 4.52 -11.74
C LYS A 60 16.13 3.29 -11.16
N GLN A 61 16.80 2.48 -10.34
CA GLN A 61 16.14 1.34 -9.68
C GLN A 61 15.10 1.80 -8.65
N LEU A 62 15.38 2.87 -7.89
CA LEU A 62 14.40 3.45 -6.96
C LEU A 62 13.15 3.96 -7.67
N GLU A 63 13.35 4.65 -8.80
CA GLU A 63 12.24 5.12 -9.63
C GLU A 63 11.42 3.94 -10.20
N LEU A 64 12.07 2.85 -10.63
CA LEU A 64 11.38 1.65 -11.09
C LEU A 64 10.56 0.98 -9.97
N ASP A 65 11.11 0.88 -8.76
CA ASP A 65 10.41 0.31 -7.61
C ASP A 65 9.24 1.21 -7.16
N ARG A 66 9.45 2.53 -7.16
CA ARG A 66 8.40 3.53 -6.92
C ARG A 66 7.25 3.36 -7.90
N ARG A 67 7.55 3.30 -9.20
CA ARG A 67 6.54 3.08 -10.26
C ARG A 67 5.81 1.76 -10.12
N ARG A 68 6.49 0.68 -9.73
CA ARG A 68 5.83 -0.61 -9.45
C ARG A 68 4.83 -0.50 -8.31
N ILE A 69 5.21 0.15 -7.22
CA ILE A 69 4.31 0.33 -6.06
C ILE A 69 3.13 1.22 -6.43
N GLU A 70 3.36 2.33 -7.14
CA GLU A 70 2.28 3.19 -7.64
C GLU A 70 1.35 2.44 -8.60
N GLY A 71 1.89 1.61 -9.48
CA GLY A 71 1.12 0.72 -10.36
C GLY A 71 0.25 -0.26 -9.56
N ASN A 72 0.82 -0.90 -8.55
CA ASN A 72 0.08 -1.82 -7.67
C ASN A 72 -1.03 -1.09 -6.91
N ILE A 73 -0.76 0.09 -6.35
CA ILE A 73 -1.77 0.93 -5.69
C ILE A 73 -2.92 1.24 -6.66
N SER A 74 -2.62 1.60 -7.91
CA SER A 74 -3.63 1.88 -8.94
C SER A 74 -4.51 0.67 -9.23
N VAL A 75 -3.92 -0.52 -9.37
CA VAL A 75 -4.66 -1.77 -9.60
C VAL A 75 -5.56 -2.10 -8.40
N LEU A 76 -5.02 -2.06 -7.17
CA LEU A 76 -5.78 -2.36 -5.95
C LEU A 76 -6.91 -1.36 -5.71
N ASN A 77 -6.69 -0.07 -6.00
CA ASN A 77 -7.74 0.94 -5.89
C ASN A 77 -8.89 0.69 -6.87
N LYS A 78 -8.60 0.29 -8.11
CA LYS A 78 -9.63 -0.07 -9.09
C LYS A 78 -10.45 -1.28 -8.61
N GLU A 79 -9.80 -2.30 -8.05
CA GLU A 79 -10.50 -3.45 -7.48
C GLU A 79 -11.37 -3.05 -6.28
N LEU A 80 -10.86 -2.15 -5.43
CA LEU A 80 -11.59 -1.61 -4.29
C LEU A 80 -12.85 -0.83 -4.75
N GLU A 81 -12.74 0.01 -5.76
CA GLU A 81 -13.87 0.77 -6.32
C GLU A 81 -14.99 -0.14 -6.80
N LEU A 82 -14.66 -1.24 -7.49
CA LEU A 82 -15.63 -2.24 -7.94
C LEU A 82 -16.34 -2.92 -6.76
N LEU A 83 -15.60 -3.29 -5.72
CA LEU A 83 -16.18 -3.91 -4.52
C LEU A 83 -17.08 -2.93 -3.75
N VAL A 84 -16.68 -1.66 -3.65
CA VAL A 84 -17.47 -0.61 -3.00
C VAL A 84 -18.79 -0.39 -3.76
N ALA A 85 -18.75 -0.32 -5.09
CA ALA A 85 -19.95 -0.19 -5.92
C ALA A 85 -20.91 -1.38 -5.73
N HIS A 86 -20.37 -2.60 -5.66
CA HIS A 86 -21.16 -3.80 -5.40
C HIS A 86 -21.80 -3.76 -4.00
N ARG A 87 -21.04 -3.39 -2.97
CA ARG A 87 -21.54 -3.26 -1.59
C ARG A 87 -22.62 -2.18 -1.48
N GLN A 88 -22.45 -1.04 -2.15
CA GLN A 88 -23.47 0.02 -2.19
C GLN A 88 -24.79 -0.49 -2.79
N THR A 89 -24.71 -1.28 -3.87
CA THR A 89 -25.88 -1.88 -4.52
C THR A 89 -26.59 -2.85 -3.57
N GLN A 90 -25.85 -3.75 -2.91
CA GLN A 90 -26.41 -4.65 -1.89
C GLN A 90 -27.05 -3.89 -0.74
N ARG A 91 -26.40 -2.83 -0.23
CA ARG A 91 -26.93 -2.00 0.87
C ARG A 91 -28.22 -1.29 0.47
N LYS A 92 -28.30 -0.77 -0.76
CA LYS A 92 -29.52 -0.16 -1.31
C LYS A 92 -30.66 -1.16 -1.37
N GLN A 93 -30.38 -2.40 -1.79
CA GLN A 93 -31.38 -3.47 -1.84
C GLN A 93 -31.87 -3.89 -0.46
N ARG A 94 -30.97 -4.02 0.54
CA ARG A 94 -31.36 -4.33 1.93
C ARG A 94 -32.23 -3.23 2.53
N LYS A 95 -31.87 -1.96 2.30
CA LYS A 95 -32.66 -0.80 2.74
C LYS A 95 -34.06 -0.78 2.10
N LYS A 96 -34.16 -1.13 0.81
CA LYS A 96 -35.47 -1.25 0.11
C LYS A 96 -36.34 -2.35 0.71
N ASN A 97 -35.73 -3.45 1.12
CA ASN A 97 -36.44 -4.60 1.67
C ASN A 97 -36.69 -4.50 3.20
N ALA A 98 -36.39 -3.34 3.82
CA ALA A 98 -36.48 -3.12 5.27
C ALA A 98 -35.78 -4.21 6.11
N ILE A 99 -34.72 -4.81 5.57
CA ILE A 99 -33.91 -5.80 6.27
C ILE A 99 -32.87 -5.03 7.09
N PRO A 100 -32.82 -5.21 8.43
CA PRO A 100 -31.82 -4.59 9.29
C PRO A 100 -30.38 -4.85 8.85
#